data_AF-A0A947EKQ1-F1
#
_entry.id   AF-A0A947EKQ1-F1
#
_cell.length_a   1.000
_cell.length_b   1.000
_cell.length_c   1.000
_cell.angle_alpha   90.00
_cell.angle_beta   90.00
_cell.angle_gamma   90.00
#
_symmetry.space_group_name_H-M   'P 1'
#
loop_
_entity.id
_entity.type
_entity.pdbx_description
1 polymer ?
#
loop_
_entity_poly.entity_id
_entity_poly.type
_entity_poly.pdbx_seq_one_letter_code
_entity_poly.pdbx_strand_id
1 'polypeptide(L)'
;LHEVLLKKHYNAVGVNIDYHRKRVEMDIVIDDKDYDPKTVNIAVPTVHANLFFKNLKNFLRSCVDSDTKSLAFYAGLLRSLTKKEVPLHAI
;
A
#
# COMPACT_ATOMS: atom_id res chain seq x y z
N LEU A 1 -1.65 -5.72 6.46
CA LEU A 1 -1.43 -4.26 6.64
C LEU A 1 -0.41 -3.73 5.64
N HIS A 2 0.82 -4.23 5.66
CA HIS A 2 1.93 -3.68 4.86
C HIS A 2 1.68 -3.74 3.36
N GLU A 3 1.16 -4.86 2.84
CA GLU A 3 0.81 -4.97 1.42
C GLU A 3 -0.28 -3.97 1.01
N VAL A 4 -1.31 -3.75 1.83
CA VAL A 4 -2.39 -2.79 1.53
C VAL A 4 -1.87 -1.36 1.47
N LEU A 5 -0.95 -0.99 2.37
CA LEU A 5 -0.25 0.30 2.33
C LEU A 5 0.49 0.47 1.00
N LEU A 6 1.26 -0.54 0.60
CA LEU A 6 2.05 -0.50 -0.63
C LEU A 6 1.19 -0.51 -1.90
N LYS A 7 0.11 -1.29 -1.92
CA LYS A 7 -0.88 -1.29 -3.01
C LYS A 7 -1.47 0.09 -3.22
N LYS A 8 -1.80 0.78 -2.12
CA LYS A 8 -2.33 2.14 -2.21
C LYS A 8 -1.29 3.14 -2.67
N HIS A 9 -0.10 3.13 -2.08
CA HIS A 9 0.95 4.13 -2.36
C HIS A 9 1.50 4.02 -3.79
N TYR A 10 1.71 2.79 -4.28
CA TYR A 10 2.26 2.55 -5.62
C TYR A 10 1.22 2.29 -6.71
N ASN A 11 -0.07 2.39 -6.40
CA ASN A 11 -1.16 1.91 -7.27
C ASN A 11 -0.88 0.51 -7.85
N ALA A 12 -0.63 -0.47 -6.96
CA ALA A 12 -0.24 -1.82 -7.35
C ALA A 12 -1.38 -2.83 -7.18
N VAL A 13 -1.53 -3.73 -8.15
CA VAL A 13 -2.52 -4.83 -8.10
C VAL A 13 -1.99 -6.00 -7.26
N GLY A 14 -0.68 -6.26 -7.37
CA GLY A 14 0.04 -7.30 -6.65
C GLY A 14 1.16 -6.69 -5.80
N VAL A 15 1.30 -7.17 -4.57
CA VAL A 15 2.44 -6.83 -3.69
C VAL A 15 2.83 -8.10 -2.93
N ASN A 16 4.12 -8.41 -2.93
CA ASN A 16 4.72 -9.50 -2.16
C ASN A 16 5.97 -8.98 -1.42
N ILE A 17 6.01 -9.16 -0.11
CA ILE A 17 7.15 -8.72 0.72
C ILE A 17 7.99 -9.95 1.07
N ASP A 18 9.20 -10.02 0.51
CA ASP A 18 10.19 -11.03 0.86
C ASP A 18 11.06 -10.50 2.01
N TYR A 19 10.68 -10.87 3.22
CA TYR A 19 11.36 -10.46 4.45
C TYR A 19 12.78 -11.01 4.57
N HIS A 20 13.06 -12.18 3.98
CA HIS A 20 14.36 -12.83 4.03
C HIS A 20 15.36 -12.15 3.11
N ARG A 21 14.95 -11.87 1.87
CA ARG A 21 15.79 -11.19 0.87
C ARG A 21 15.71 -9.67 0.94
N LYS A 22 14.89 -9.14 1.85
CA LYS A 22 14.66 -7.71 2.08
C LYS A 22 14.26 -6.95 0.81
N ARG A 23 13.25 -7.47 0.12
CA ARG A 23 12.74 -6.87 -1.12
C ARG A 23 11.22 -6.91 -1.17
N VAL A 24 10.64 -6.00 -1.94
CA VAL A 24 9.22 -5.95 -2.25
C VAL A 24 9.06 -6.10 -3.74
N GLU A 25 8.32 -7.12 -4.14
CA GLU A 25 7.90 -7.35 -5.51
C GLU A 25 6.49 -6.81 -5.70
N MET A 26 6.27 -6.04 -6.76
CA MET A 26 4.99 -5.37 -7.03
C MET A 26 4.67 -5.37 -8.51
N ASP A 27 3.38 -5.37 -8.82
CA ASP A 27 2.87 -5.15 -10.17
C ASP A 27 2.10 -3.83 -10.17
N ILE A 28 2.77 -2.78 -10.68
CA ILE A 28 2.30 -1.39 -10.64
C ILE A 28 1.47 -1.10 -11.89
N VAL A 29 0.29 -0.50 -11.72
CA VAL A 29 -0.56 -0.09 -12.83
C VAL A 29 0.11 1.05 -13.61
N ILE A 30 0.13 0.95 -14.94
CA ILE A 30 0.75 1.96 -15.82
C ILE A 30 -0.18 3.14 -16.08
N ASP A 31 -1.47 2.86 -16.33
CA ASP A 31 -2.50 3.87 -16.57
C ASP A 31 -3.63 3.69 -15.55
N ASP A 32 -3.80 4.69 -14.68
CA ASP A 32 -4.84 4.70 -13.65
C ASP A 32 -6.26 4.59 -14.22
N LYS A 33 -6.47 4.89 -15.52
CA LYS A 33 -7.76 4.74 -16.20
C LYS A 33 -8.13 3.28 -16.46
N ASP A 34 -7.14 2.41 -16.55
CA ASP A 34 -7.32 1.00 -16.88
C ASP A 34 -7.55 0.13 -15.63
N TYR A 35 -7.57 0.74 -14.44
CA TYR A 35 -7.78 0.06 -13.17
C TYR A 35 -8.92 0.69 -12.37
N ASP A 36 -10.02 -0.05 -12.20
CA ASP A 36 -11.05 0.28 -11.23
C ASP A 36 -11.08 -0.78 -10.11
N PRO A 37 -10.72 -0.43 -8.86
CA PRO A 37 -10.74 -1.37 -7.74
C PRO A 37 -12.16 -1.87 -7.38
N LYS A 38 -13.23 -1.29 -7.94
CA LYS A 38 -14.62 -1.68 -7.70
C LYS A 38 -15.16 -2.68 -8.73
N THR A 39 -14.41 -2.98 -9.79
CA THR A 39 -14.86 -3.87 -10.87
C THR A 39 -13.87 -5.01 -11.10
N VAL A 40 -14.31 -6.03 -11.84
CA VAL A 40 -13.42 -7.11 -12.29
C VAL A 40 -12.61 -6.59 -13.48
N ASN A 41 -11.32 -6.33 -13.26
CA ASN A 41 -10.41 -5.90 -14.31
C ASN A 41 -9.84 -7.14 -15.05
N ILE A 42 -9.99 -7.19 -16.38
CA ILE A 42 -9.61 -8.36 -17.19
C ILE A 42 -8.16 -8.28 -17.67
N ALA A 43 -7.69 -7.09 -18.05
CA ALA A 43 -6.34 -6.88 -18.56
C ALA A 43 -5.85 -5.47 -18.18
N VAL A 44 -5.29 -5.33 -16.97
CA VAL A 44 -4.68 -4.08 -16.52
C VAL A 44 -3.21 -4.10 -16.92
N PRO A 45 -2.72 -3.13 -17.72
CA PRO A 45 -1.30 -3.03 -18.03
C PRO A 45 -0.51 -2.76 -16.75
N THR A 46 0.47 -3.62 -16.45
CA THR A 46 1.32 -3.46 -15.27
C THR A 46 2.81 -3.45 -15.61
N VAL A 47 3.59 -2.77 -14.77
CA VAL A 47 5.05 -2.87 -14.73
C VAL A 47 5.45 -3.61 -13.47
N HIS A 48 6.27 -4.65 -13.66
CA HIS A 48 6.87 -5.38 -12.55
C HIS A 48 7.99 -4.54 -11.90
N ALA A 49 7.93 -4.38 -10.58
CA ALA A 49 8.92 -3.69 -9.77
C ALA A 49 9.46 -4.59 -8.67
N ASN A 50 10.79 -4.53 -8.45
CA ASN A 50 11.47 -5.27 -7.38
C ASN A 50 12.35 -4.30 -6.59
N LEU A 51 11.87 -3.85 -5.43
CA LEU A 51 12.52 -2.82 -4.62
C LEU A 51 13.17 -3.42 -3.39
N PHE A 52 14.48 -3.19 -3.21
CA PHE A 52 15.20 -3.59 -2.01
C PHE A 52 15.04 -2.58 -0.88
N PHE A 53 14.94 -3.06 0.35
CA PHE A 53 14.91 -2.23 1.55
C PHE A 53 15.99 -2.63 2.55
N LYS A 54 16.60 -1.66 3.23
CA LYS A 54 17.53 -1.94 4.33
C LYS A 54 16.80 -2.22 5.64
N ASN A 55 15.76 -1.44 5.90
CA ASN A 55 14.92 -1.50 7.09
C ASN A 55 13.46 -1.36 6.68
N LEU A 56 12.66 -2.39 6.97
CA LEU A 56 11.26 -2.44 6.55
C LEU A 56 10.42 -1.32 7.17
N LYS A 57 10.63 -0.99 8.45
CA LYS A 57 9.87 0.05 9.14
C LYS A 57 10.08 1.42 8.47
N ASN A 58 11.32 1.77 8.15
CA ASN A 58 11.63 3.03 7.49
C ASN A 58 11.08 3.07 6.06
N PHE A 59 11.19 1.96 5.32
CA PHE A 59 10.61 1.83 3.99
C PHE A 59 9.09 2.02 4.00
N LEU A 60 8.38 1.32 4.88
CA LEU A 60 6.93 1.48 5.00
C LEU A 60 6.54 2.89 5.45
N ARG A 61 7.32 3.51 6.34
CA ARG A 61 7.07 4.89 6.76
C ARG A 61 7.20 5.88 5.59
N SER A 62 8.13 5.66 4.65
CA SER A 62 8.22 6.51 3.46
C SER A 62 7.06 6.34 2.48
N CYS A 63 6.32 5.23 2.57
CA CYS A 63 5.13 4.99 1.75
C CYS A 63 3.82 5.52 2.37
N VAL A 64 3.89 6.19 3.53
CA VAL A 64 2.70 6.80 4.15
C VAL A 64 2.52 8.19 3.59
N ASP A 65 1.47 8.36 2.78
CA ASP A 65 1.09 9.68 2.27
C ASP A 65 0.54 10.55 3.41
N SER A 66 0.98 11.81 3.45
CA SER A 66 0.63 12.76 4.51
C SER A 66 -0.69 13.49 4.27
N ASP A 67 -1.42 13.19 3.19
CA ASP A 67 -2.72 13.81 2.92
C ASP A 67 -3.80 13.26 3.86
N THR A 68 -4.78 14.11 4.20
CA THR A 68 -5.82 13.80 5.20
C THR A 68 -6.62 12.55 4.83
N LYS A 69 -6.90 12.31 3.54
CA LYS A 69 -7.67 11.13 3.10
C LYS A 69 -6.85 9.86 3.32
N SER A 70 -5.55 9.91 3.03
CA SER A 70 -4.67 8.77 3.23
C SER A 70 -4.42 8.46 4.69
N LEU A 71 -4.20 9.47 5.52
CA LEU A 71 -4.08 9.28 6.97
C LEU A 71 -5.37 8.68 7.58
N ALA A 72 -6.54 9.17 7.18
CA ALA A 72 -7.82 8.61 7.62
C ALA A 72 -7.98 7.14 7.21
N PHE A 73 -7.61 6.79 5.98
CA PHE A 73 -7.60 5.41 5.51
C PHE A 73 -6.66 4.52 6.34
N TYR A 74 -5.42 4.95 6.57
CA TYR A 74 -4.45 4.19 7.37
C TYR A 74 -4.91 4.02 8.81
N ALA A 75 -5.48 5.06 9.43
CA ALA A 75 -6.05 4.97 10.77
C ALA A 75 -7.23 3.98 10.84
N GLY A 76 -8.12 4.00 9.85
CA GLY A 76 -9.22 3.04 9.75
C GLY A 76 -8.73 1.59 9.64
N LEU A 77 -7.67 1.37 8.84
CA LEU A 77 -7.04 0.07 8.67
C LEU A 77 -6.34 -0.41 9.94
N LEU A 78 -5.67 0.49 10.68
CA LEU A 78 -5.09 0.17 11.98
C LEU A 78 -6.17 -0.21 13.00
N ARG A 79 -7.29 0.52 13.03
CA ARG A 79 -8.42 0.24 13.93
C ARG A 79 -9.04 -1.13 13.67
N SER A 80 -9.27 -1.49 12.40
CA SER A 80 -9.87 -2.78 12.04
C SER A 80 -9.00 -3.97 12.44
N LEU A 81 -7.67 -3.81 12.37
CA LEU A 81 -6.72 -4.88 12.72
C LEU A 81 -6.45 -4.99 14.21
N THR A 82 -6.44 -3.87 14.94
CA THR A 82 -6.07 -3.86 16.36
C THR A 82 -7.25 -4.11 17.30
N LYS A 83 -8.51 -4.04 16.82
CA LYS A 83 -9.74 -4.03 17.63
C LYS A 83 -9.69 -3.02 18.80
N LYS A 84 -8.79 -2.04 18.72
CA LYS A 84 -8.64 -0.98 19.70
C LYS A 84 -9.17 0.30 19.09
N GLU A 85 -10.01 1.01 19.82
CA GLU A 85 -10.35 2.39 19.47
C GLU A 85 -9.10 3.24 19.63
N VAL A 86 -8.49 3.61 18.51
CA VAL A 86 -7.44 4.62 18.50
C VAL A 86 -8.14 5.97 18.32
N PRO A 87 -8.12 6.88 19.31
CA PRO A 87 -8.69 8.20 19.15
C PRO A 87 -7.92 8.93 18.06
N LEU A 88 -8.60 9.25 16.97
CA LEU A 88 -8.10 10.13 15.91
C LEU A 88 -8.04 11.54 16.48
N HIS A 89 -6.85 12.00 16.88
CA HIS A 89 -6.65 13.41 17.18
C HIS A 89 -6.49 14.14 15.84
N ALA A 90 -7.44 15.03 15.54
CA ALA A 90 -7.29 15.97 14.44
C ALA A 90 -6.08 16.87 14.73
N ILE A 91 -5.19 17.00 13.74
CA ILE A 91 -4.11 18.00 13.73
C ILE A 91 -4.71 19.30 13.22
#